data_AF-A0A941ESY4-F1
#
_entry.id   AF-A0A941ESY4-F1
#
_cell.length_a   1.000
_cell.length_b   1.000
_cell.length_c   1.000
_cell.angle_alpha   90.00
_cell.angle_beta   90.00
_cell.angle_gamma   90.00
#
_symmetry.space_group_name_H-M   'P 1'
#
loop_
_entity.id
_entity.type
_entity.pdbx_description
1 polymer ?
#
loop_
_entity_poly.entity_id
_entity_poly.type
_entity_poly.pdbx_seq_one_letter_code
_entity_poly.pdbx_strand_id
1 'polypeptide(L)'
;MFFDLSLPEIVVLLGLGIVLFGPDKLPQAAASAAKFLRQVRAFSDNARQDLRNELGPEFEDLDLADLNPKTFVRKNLLGEGEELRDLRKEINGALNEAADLNAPVPAPRVTGAANGSAPALGAGEQPPYDADAT
;
A
#
# COMPACT_ATOMS: atom_id res chain seq x y z
N MET A 1 -5.20 2.70 -17.13
CA MET A 1 -5.96 3.05 -15.90
C MET A 1 -5.08 3.55 -14.74
N PHE A 2 -3.74 3.52 -14.83
CA PHE A 2 -2.86 4.08 -13.79
C PHE A 2 -2.77 5.62 -13.80
N PHE A 3 -3.22 6.25 -14.89
CA PHE A 3 -3.23 7.71 -15.03
C PHE A 3 -4.56 8.35 -14.62
N ASP A 4 -5.54 7.57 -14.18
CA ASP A 4 -6.80 8.08 -13.60
C ASP A 4 -6.61 8.45 -12.12
N LEU A 5 -5.52 9.17 -11.84
CA LEU A 5 -5.19 9.66 -10.51
C LEU A 5 -5.66 11.11 -10.44
N SER A 6 -6.86 11.33 -9.93
CA SER A 6 -7.38 12.68 -9.74
C SER A 6 -6.71 13.37 -8.54
N LEU A 7 -6.74 14.71 -8.54
CA LEU A 7 -6.17 15.56 -7.50
C LEU A 7 -6.56 15.11 -6.07
N PRO A 8 -7.83 14.80 -5.73
CA PRO A 8 -8.19 14.34 -4.38
C PRO A 8 -7.49 13.04 -3.97
N GLU A 9 -7.37 12.06 -4.86
CA GLU A 9 -6.72 10.76 -4.57
C GLU A 9 -5.22 10.94 -4.31
N ILE A 10 -4.56 11.87 -5.02
CA ILE A 10 -3.17 12.24 -4.73
C ILE A 10 -3.03 12.77 -3.30
N VAL A 11 -3.96 13.63 -2.87
CA VAL A 11 -3.93 14.20 -1.51
C VAL A 11 -4.15 13.11 -0.46
N VAL A 12 -5.07 12.18 -0.70
CA VAL A 12 -5.32 11.05 0.21
C VAL A 12 -4.09 10.14 0.32
N LEU A 13 -3.46 9.79 -0.80
CA LEU A 13 -2.24 8.98 -0.80
C LEU A 13 -1.07 9.68 -0.11
N LEU A 14 -0.92 10.99 -0.33
CA LEU A 14 0.10 11.79 0.34
C LEU A 14 -0.15 11.83 1.85
N GLY A 15 -1.40 12.04 2.27
CA GLY A 15 -1.81 11.98 3.68
C GLY A 15 -1.54 10.62 4.30
N LEU A 16 -1.92 9.54 3.62
CA LEU A 16 -1.66 8.16 4.08
C LEU A 16 -0.16 7.89 4.23
N GLY A 17 0.65 8.30 3.25
CA GLY A 17 2.10 8.17 3.33
C GLY A 17 2.68 8.93 4.52
N ILE A 18 2.18 10.15 4.79
CA ILE A 18 2.61 10.96 5.93
C ILE A 18 2.23 10.28 7.24
N VAL A 19 1.05 9.66 7.35
CA VAL A 19 0.63 8.95 8.56
C VAL A 19 1.46 7.70 8.80
N LEU A 20 1.77 6.92 7.76
CA LEU A 20 2.52 5.67 7.87
C LEU A 20 4.01 5.88 8.18
N PHE A 21 4.64 6.82 7.48
CA PHE A 21 6.09 7.03 7.54
C PHE A 21 6.50 8.25 8.36
N GLY A 22 5.61 9.24 8.48
CA GLY A 22 5.91 10.56 9.03
C GLY A 22 6.27 11.59 7.94
N PRO A 23 5.90 12.87 8.12
CA PRO A 23 6.12 13.92 7.13
C PRO A 23 7.61 14.18 6.83
N ASP A 24 8.48 13.92 7.80
CA ASP A 24 9.92 14.13 7.65
C ASP A 24 10.63 12.96 6.93
N LYS A 25 10.06 11.75 7.00
CA LYS A 25 10.71 10.54 6.46
C LYS A 25 10.43 10.34 4.98
N LEU A 26 9.24 10.69 4.50
CA LEU A 26 8.90 10.62 3.08
C LEU A 26 9.88 11.37 2.15
N PRO A 27 10.18 12.66 2.37
CA PRO A 27 11.10 13.38 1.49
C PRO A 27 12.53 12.82 1.57
N GLN A 28 12.95 12.36 2.75
CA GLN A 28 14.25 11.73 2.94
C GLN A 28 14.35 10.38 2.20
N ALA A 29 13.29 9.56 2.24
CA ALA A 29 13.20 8.30 1.51
C ALA A 29 13.21 8.53 -0.01
N ALA A 30 12.41 9.48 -0.50
CA ALA A 30 12.38 9.84 -1.92
C ALA A 30 13.76 10.33 -2.43
N ALA A 31 14.44 11.17 -1.64
CA ALA A 31 15.78 11.64 -1.98
C ALA A 31 16.81 10.50 -2.01
N SER A 32 16.69 9.53 -1.11
CA SER A 32 17.57 8.35 -1.05
C SER A 32 17.33 7.43 -2.25
N ALA A 33 16.07 7.18 -2.60
CA ALA A 33 15.70 6.43 -3.79
C ALA A 33 16.20 7.11 -5.08
N ALA A 34 16.08 8.43 -5.18
CA ALA A 34 16.58 9.18 -6.34
C ALA A 34 18.11 9.08 -6.46
N LYS A 35 18.84 9.18 -5.35
CA LYS A 35 20.30 8.99 -5.32
C LYS A 35 20.69 7.57 -5.74
N PHE A 36 20.02 6.57 -5.21
CA PHE A 36 20.22 5.17 -5.57
C PHE A 36 19.98 4.95 -7.07
N LEU A 37 18.87 5.44 -7.61
CA LEU A 37 18.55 5.32 -9.03
C LEU A 37 19.63 5.97 -9.91
N ARG A 38 20.17 7.12 -9.49
CA ARG A 38 21.27 7.78 -10.20
C ARG A 38 22.56 6.97 -10.16
N GLN A 39 22.87 6.33 -9.03
CA GLN A 39 24.03 5.44 -8.89
C GLN A 39 23.88 4.18 -9.75
N VAL A 40 22.71 3.55 -9.74
CA VAL A 40 22.40 2.40 -10.60
C VAL A 40 22.60 2.76 -12.07
N ARG A 41 22.07 3.91 -12.51
CA ARG A 41 22.26 4.37 -13.89
C ARG A 41 23.73 4.59 -14.24
N ALA A 42 24.48 5.25 -13.36
CA ALA A 42 25.91 5.46 -13.57
C ALA A 42 26.69 4.14 -13.62
N PHE A 43 26.36 3.17 -12.76
CA PHE A 43 26.97 1.85 -12.76
C PHE A 43 26.69 1.09 -14.06
N SER A 44 25.44 1.12 -14.56
CA SER A 44 25.08 0.52 -15.85
C SER A 44 25.82 1.17 -17.02
N ASP A 45 25.97 2.49 -17.01
CA ASP A 45 26.66 3.21 -18.08
C ASP A 45 28.18 2.93 -18.08
N ASN A 46 28.80 2.86 -16.89
CA ASN A 46 30.21 2.48 -16.75
C ASN A 46 30.45 1.02 -17.16
N ALA A 47 29.61 0.08 -16.71
CA ALA A 47 29.74 -1.33 -17.08
C ALA A 47 29.61 -1.54 -18.59
N ARG A 48 28.72 -0.80 -19.27
CA ARG A 48 28.61 -0.80 -20.74
C ARG A 48 29.88 -0.26 -21.41
N GLN A 49 30.47 0.79 -20.83
CA GLN A 49 31.71 1.36 -21.34
C GLN A 49 32.89 0.40 -21.19
N ASP A 50 33.00 -0.30 -20.06
CA ASP A 50 34.07 -1.28 -19.80
C ASP A 50 33.94 -2.50 -20.72
N LEU A 51 32.72 -3.03 -20.91
CA LEU A 51 32.44 -4.10 -21.88
C LEU A 51 32.81 -3.71 -23.32
N ARG A 52 32.53 -2.46 -23.72
CA ARG A 52 32.90 -1.94 -25.04
C ARG A 52 34.41 -1.81 -25.21
N ASN A 53 35.13 -1.46 -24.15
CA ASN A 53 36.58 -1.25 -24.19
C ASN A 53 37.35 -2.58 -24.23
N GLU A 54 36.87 -3.60 -23.54
CA GLU A 54 37.57 -4.89 -23.41
C GLU A 54 37.23 -5.90 -24.52
N LEU A 55 36.02 -5.85 -25.08
CA LEU A 55 35.53 -6.88 -26.01
C LEU A 55 35.39 -6.38 -27.46
N GLY A 56 35.69 -5.11 -27.71
CA GLY A 56 35.63 -4.50 -29.05
C GLY A 56 34.20 -4.17 -29.52
N PRO A 57 34.06 -3.44 -30.64
CA PRO A 57 32.78 -2.97 -31.16
C PRO A 57 31.81 -4.09 -31.59
N GLU A 58 32.24 -5.35 -31.62
CA GLU A 58 31.39 -6.49 -32.03
C GLU A 58 30.30 -6.88 -31.01
N PHE A 59 30.25 -6.24 -29.84
CA PHE A 59 29.18 -6.41 -28.85
C PHE A 59 28.22 -5.21 -28.77
N GLU A 60 28.22 -4.30 -29.75
CA GLU A 60 27.19 -3.25 -29.89
C GLU A 60 25.76 -3.83 -29.92
N ASP A 61 25.60 -5.07 -30.38
CA ASP A 61 24.32 -5.74 -30.56
C ASP A 61 23.86 -6.61 -29.37
N LEU A 62 24.62 -6.68 -28.27
CA LEU A 62 24.06 -7.24 -27.03
C LEU A 62 23.09 -6.22 -26.43
N ASP A 63 21.82 -6.47 -26.71
CA ASP A 63 20.63 -5.70 -26.38
C ASP A 63 20.41 -5.53 -24.86
N LEU A 64 21.30 -4.77 -24.21
CA LEU A 64 21.07 -4.18 -22.89
C LEU A 64 20.18 -2.94 -22.99
N ALA A 65 19.63 -2.63 -24.17
CA ALA A 65 18.69 -1.55 -24.43
C ALA A 65 17.24 -1.97 -24.16
N ASP A 66 16.87 -3.26 -24.24
CA ASP A 66 15.57 -3.77 -23.74
C ASP A 66 15.48 -3.80 -22.20
N LEU A 67 16.60 -3.60 -21.49
CA LEU A 67 16.66 -3.31 -20.04
C LEU A 67 16.48 -1.82 -19.71
N ASN A 68 16.10 -0.98 -20.67
CA ASN A 68 15.71 0.40 -20.34
C ASN A 68 14.48 0.35 -19.42
N PRO A 69 14.54 0.91 -18.20
CA PRO A 69 13.45 0.78 -17.25
C PRO A 69 12.16 1.38 -17.80
N LYS A 70 12.21 2.38 -18.69
CA LYS A 70 11.02 2.91 -19.36
C LYS A 70 10.35 1.92 -20.33
N THR A 71 11.11 1.16 -21.11
CA THR A 71 10.56 0.14 -22.03
C THR A 71 10.21 -1.12 -21.28
N PHE A 72 11.00 -1.55 -20.29
CA PHE A 72 10.69 -2.68 -19.41
C PHE A 72 9.45 -2.41 -18.54
N VAL A 73 9.33 -1.24 -17.93
CA VAL A 73 8.10 -0.81 -17.22
C VAL A 73 6.93 -0.74 -18.18
N ARG A 74 7.12 -0.26 -19.41
CA ARG A 74 6.05 -0.26 -20.40
C ARG A 74 5.62 -1.68 -20.79
N LYS A 75 6.55 -2.61 -20.96
CA LYS A 75 6.27 -3.99 -21.37
C LYS A 75 5.64 -4.79 -20.22
N ASN A 76 6.18 -4.68 -19.01
CA ASN A 76 5.75 -5.46 -17.84
C ASN A 76 4.63 -4.79 -17.02
N LEU A 77 4.65 -3.45 -16.83
CA LEU A 77 3.57 -2.76 -16.11
C LEU A 77 2.37 -2.38 -16.98
N LEU A 78 2.53 -2.25 -18.30
CA LEU A 78 1.40 -1.95 -19.22
C LEU A 78 1.00 -3.12 -20.12
N GLY A 79 1.85 -4.14 -20.31
CA GLY A 79 1.57 -5.29 -21.19
C GLY A 79 0.97 -6.52 -20.50
N GLU A 80 1.30 -6.79 -19.24
CA GLU A 80 0.84 -7.97 -18.48
C GLU A 80 -0.19 -7.60 -17.40
N GLY A 81 -1.06 -6.63 -17.73
CA GLY A 81 -2.02 -6.00 -16.82
C GLY A 81 -3.29 -6.80 -16.52
N GLU A 82 -3.22 -8.10 -16.24
CA GLU A 82 -4.35 -8.87 -15.68
C GLU A 82 -4.23 -8.94 -14.15
N GLU A 83 -3.10 -9.42 -13.62
CA GLU A 83 -2.90 -9.66 -12.18
C GLU A 83 -2.93 -8.35 -11.36
N LEU A 84 -2.27 -7.30 -11.86
CA LEU A 84 -2.35 -5.95 -11.27
C LEU A 84 -3.75 -5.33 -11.37
N ARG A 85 -4.55 -5.76 -12.35
CA ARG A 85 -5.92 -5.24 -12.55
C ARG A 85 -6.87 -5.85 -11.54
N ASP A 86 -6.66 -7.11 -11.19
CA ASP A 86 -7.44 -7.81 -10.18
C ASP A 86 -7.07 -7.35 -8.77
N LEU A 87 -5.78 -7.19 -8.45
CA LEU A 87 -5.35 -6.53 -7.20
C LEU A 87 -5.92 -5.11 -7.09
N ARG A 88 -5.91 -4.34 -8.19
CA ARG A 88 -6.50 -3.00 -8.20
C ARG A 88 -8.01 -3.02 -8.00
N LYS A 89 -8.74 -4.01 -8.53
CA LYS A 89 -10.18 -4.16 -8.27
C LYS A 89 -10.46 -4.50 -6.81
N GLU A 90 -9.69 -5.40 -6.24
CA GLU A 90 -9.82 -5.81 -4.83
C GLU A 90 -9.59 -4.62 -3.88
N ILE A 91 -8.53 -3.85 -4.13
CA ILE A 91 -8.24 -2.63 -3.36
C ILE A 91 -9.35 -1.58 -3.54
N ASN A 92 -9.83 -1.33 -4.77
CA ASN A 92 -10.93 -0.40 -4.98
C ASN A 92 -12.23 -0.87 -4.34
N GLY A 93 -12.52 -2.18 -4.33
CA GLY A 93 -13.64 -2.76 -3.60
C GLY A 93 -13.54 -2.47 -2.11
N ALA A 94 -12.39 -2.76 -1.51
CA ALA A 94 -12.13 -2.50 -0.10
C ALA A 94 -12.19 -1.01 0.26
N LEU A 95 -11.70 -0.12 -0.62
CA LEU A 95 -11.76 1.33 -0.42
C LEU A 95 -13.19 1.87 -0.51
N ASN A 96 -14.02 1.36 -1.42
CA ASN A 96 -15.44 1.74 -1.51
C ASN A 96 -16.24 1.22 -0.32
N GLU A 97 -15.94 -0.01 0.14
CA GLU A 97 -16.56 -0.59 1.34
C GLU A 97 -16.17 0.16 2.62
N ALA A 98 -14.91 0.64 2.69
CA ALA A 98 -14.46 1.52 3.76
C ALA A 98 -15.08 2.93 3.69
N ALA A 99 -15.38 3.42 2.48
CA ALA A 99 -16.07 4.70 2.27
C ALA A 99 -17.57 4.62 2.63
N ASP A 100 -18.18 3.43 2.54
CA ASP A 100 -19.58 3.15 2.90
C ASP A 100 -19.77 2.77 4.39
N LEU A 101 -18.76 2.97 5.24
CA LEU A 101 -18.88 2.85 6.70
C LEU A 101 -19.68 4.01 7.34
N ASN A 102 -20.25 4.91 6.52
CA ASN A 102 -21.23 5.89 6.96
C ASN A 102 -22.69 5.38 6.87
N ALA A 103 -22.90 4.12 6.47
CA ALA A 103 -24.19 3.45 6.58
C ALA A 103 -24.45 2.99 8.04
N PRO A 104 -25.70 3.02 8.54
CA PRO A 104 -26.01 2.59 9.90
C PRO A 104 -25.71 1.09 10.03
N VAL A 105 -24.78 0.74 10.91
CA VAL A 105 -24.44 -0.65 11.23
C VAL A 105 -25.69 -1.34 11.79
N PRO A 106 -26.27 -2.37 11.14
CA PRO A 106 -27.27 -3.20 11.81
C PRO A 106 -26.55 -3.98 12.91
N ALA A 107 -27.03 -3.85 14.14
CA ALA A 107 -26.43 -4.48 15.32
C ALA A 107 -26.19 -5.98 15.10
N PRO A 108 -25.11 -6.56 15.66
CA PRO A 108 -24.83 -7.98 15.50
C PRO A 108 -25.96 -8.79 16.14
N ARG A 109 -26.68 -9.58 15.33
CA ARG A 109 -27.53 -10.64 15.87
C ARG A 109 -26.63 -11.78 16.30
N VAL A 110 -26.25 -11.76 17.58
CA VAL A 110 -25.51 -12.85 18.20
C VAL A 110 -26.46 -14.03 18.38
N THR A 111 -26.39 -15.00 17.48
CA THR A 111 -26.93 -16.34 17.73
C THR A 111 -25.96 -17.08 18.63
N GLY A 112 -26.24 -17.11 19.92
CA GLY A 112 -25.46 -17.86 20.90
C GLY A 112 -26.19 -17.92 22.25
N ALA A 113 -26.86 -19.04 22.51
CA ALA A 113 -27.52 -19.32 23.77
C ALA A 113 -26.49 -19.55 24.89
N ALA A 114 -26.60 -18.80 25.99
CA ALA A 114 -26.22 -19.25 27.32
C ALA A 114 -27.01 -18.46 28.38
N ASN A 115 -27.79 -19.21 29.17
CA ASN A 115 -28.57 -18.78 30.33
C ASN A 115 -27.76 -17.96 31.34
N GLY A 116 -28.39 -16.92 31.91
CA GLY A 116 -27.93 -16.33 33.17
C GLY A 116 -28.09 -14.82 33.30
N SER A 117 -29.21 -14.23 32.88
CA SER A 117 -29.47 -12.80 33.11
C SER A 117 -30.00 -12.57 34.53
N ALA A 118 -29.13 -12.15 35.46
CA ALA A 118 -29.60 -11.31 36.55
C ALA A 118 -30.01 -9.95 35.95
N PRO A 119 -31.17 -9.39 36.30
CA PRO A 119 -31.62 -8.14 35.72
C PRO A 119 -30.64 -7.01 36.09
N ALA A 120 -30.26 -6.21 35.10
CA ALA A 120 -29.46 -5.01 35.31
C ALA A 120 -30.23 -4.05 36.22
N LEU A 121 -29.63 -3.66 37.34
CA LEU A 121 -30.23 -2.77 38.34
C LEU A 121 -30.56 -1.40 37.72
N GLY A 122 -31.71 -0.84 38.10
CA GLY A 122 -32.13 0.48 37.64
C GLY A 122 -31.20 1.59 38.15
N ALA A 123 -31.14 2.72 37.44
CA ALA A 123 -30.29 3.85 37.84
C ALA A 123 -30.69 4.37 39.23
N GLY A 124 -29.83 4.14 40.22
CA GLY A 124 -30.04 4.52 41.63
C GLY A 124 -30.34 3.35 42.57
N GLU A 125 -30.41 2.12 42.07
CA GLU A 125 -30.62 0.92 42.90
C GLU A 125 -29.27 0.36 43.37
N GLN A 126 -29.11 0.21 44.70
CA GLN A 126 -27.86 -0.22 45.29
C GLN A 126 -27.76 -1.74 45.28
N PRO A 127 -26.66 -2.32 44.75
CA PRO A 127 -26.52 -3.77 44.65
C PRO A 127 -26.49 -4.41 46.05
N PRO A 128 -26.98 -5.66 46.15
CA PRO A 128 -27.01 -6.38 47.43
C PRO A 128 -25.59 -6.53 47.98
N TYR A 129 -25.42 -6.20 49.26
CA TYR A 129 -24.13 -6.26 49.94
C TYR A 129 -23.83 -7.71 50.35
N ASP A 130 -22.66 -8.21 49.97
CA ASP A 130 -22.18 -9.54 50.34
C ASP A 130 -21.52 -9.48 51.73
N ALA A 131 -22.13 -10.17 52.70
CA ALA A 131 -21.70 -10.14 54.10
C ALA A 131 -20.58 -11.15 54.40
N ASP A 132 -20.21 -12.01 53.45
CA ASP A 132 -19.18 -13.05 53.64
C ASP A 132 -17.78 -12.63 53.16
N ALA A 133 -17.60 -11.38 52.71
CA ALA A 133 -16.29 -10.83 52.37
C ALA A 133 -15.55 -10.28 53.62
N THR A 134 -14.79 -11.13 54.31
CA THR A 134 -13.79 -10.77 55.34
C THR A 134 -12.51 -11.58 55.14
#